data_AF-A0A520QL35-F1
#
_entry.id   AF-A0A520QL35-F1
#
_cell.length_a   1.000
_cell.length_b   1.000
_cell.length_c   1.000
_cell.angle_alpha   90.00
_cell.angle_beta   90.00
_cell.angle_gamma   90.00
#
_symmetry.space_group_name_H-M   'P 1'
#
loop_
_entity.id
_entity.type
_entity.pdbx_description
1 polymer ?
#
loop_
_entity_poly.entity_id
_entity_poly.type
_entity_poly.pdbx_seq_one_letter_code
_entity_poly.pdbx_strand_id
1 'polypeptide(L)'
;MLDAPRDLVWGIVSDTNRSDRALGLAAASYRWETDEAGKLVRVAKAKELGVALEWVEPPYEWIEGRYIRGQRDFRVGPALEGGFEAVLEDADGDQTKITARAWVVAEGAFALVLGPVQRRKFKKGLTRYLDALVEVLDGWRDKGVEDPNEPAAIRVKRLLGDSHSVTATGARTLPDAEQLAGRAARLRNAPVPKEVVERLVKHLAERPDEEVQQMRPFELARHWGLDRRDVLRGFLHATVSGLTDLRWQINCPVCRVGASVVESLDSLGEETHCDACQIHFDTDFAQHVEAVFPSNPAVRPVETALYCASSPAFLPHVMAQLRMKPGETAEREVELPAGPLHARTLGVQGGADVELAAPPAVLRVTLGDGLTITPEGEADGVTRWVVENARDVETTVLLERAGWAADAVLGTVVASFPEFVDLFATEAPASGVDLRVGHLALLFSDLVGSTALYERVGDSRAFAI
;
A
#
# COMPACT_ATOMS: atom_id res chain seq x y z
N MET A 1 21.83 8.74 -12.99
CA MET A 1 22.50 8.12 -11.82
C MET A 1 21.87 8.73 -10.59
N LEU A 2 21.49 7.91 -9.62
CA LEU A 2 21.00 8.33 -8.31
C LEU A 2 21.96 7.75 -7.26
N ASP A 3 22.33 8.54 -6.26
CA ASP A 3 23.19 8.10 -5.15
C ASP A 3 22.38 7.41 -4.05
N ALA A 4 21.79 6.26 -4.40
CA ALA A 4 21.11 5.38 -3.47
C ALA A 4 21.04 3.96 -4.04
N PRO A 5 20.99 2.93 -3.17
CA PRO A 5 20.84 1.55 -3.58
C PRO A 5 19.49 1.35 -4.27
N ARG A 6 19.45 0.29 -5.08
CA ARG A 6 18.38 0.03 -6.03
C ARG A 6 17.01 -0.18 -5.37
N ASP A 7 17.00 -0.78 -4.19
CA ASP A 7 15.80 -0.98 -3.38
C ASP A 7 15.19 0.36 -2.92
N LEU A 8 15.97 1.33 -2.46
CA LEU A 8 15.46 2.66 -2.08
C LEU A 8 14.95 3.44 -3.29
N VAL A 9 15.66 3.37 -4.42
CA VAL A 9 15.16 3.99 -5.66
C VAL A 9 13.84 3.33 -6.08
N TRP A 10 13.76 2.00 -6.02
CA TRP A 10 12.53 1.26 -6.29
C TRP A 10 11.39 1.68 -5.35
N GLY A 11 11.63 1.81 -4.06
CA GLY A 11 10.58 2.21 -3.11
C GLY A 11 9.91 3.53 -3.52
N ILE A 12 10.66 4.49 -4.07
CA ILE A 12 10.09 5.75 -4.55
C ILE A 12 9.39 5.56 -5.91
N VAL A 13 10.01 4.83 -6.84
CA VAL A 13 9.53 4.61 -8.22
C VAL A 13 8.30 3.70 -8.30
N SER A 14 8.15 2.81 -7.34
CA SER A 14 7.04 1.86 -7.23
C SER A 14 5.67 2.53 -7.05
N ASP A 15 5.64 3.83 -6.71
CA ASP A 15 4.41 4.61 -6.67
C ASP A 15 4.19 5.35 -7.99
N THR A 16 3.38 4.76 -8.86
CA THR A 16 3.10 5.33 -10.19
C THR A 16 2.28 6.63 -10.15
N ASN A 17 1.65 6.95 -9.02
CA ASN A 17 0.94 8.24 -8.89
C ASN A 17 1.94 9.40 -8.93
N ARG A 18 3.17 9.18 -8.45
CA ARG A 18 4.25 10.19 -8.49
C ARG A 18 4.69 10.48 -9.92
N SER A 19 4.91 9.43 -10.73
CA SER A 19 5.24 9.60 -12.15
C SER A 19 4.10 10.26 -12.91
N ASP A 20 2.85 9.89 -12.64
CA ASP A 20 1.67 10.49 -13.28
C ASP A 20 1.55 11.99 -12.98
N ARG A 21 1.72 12.38 -11.70
CA ARG A 21 1.81 13.80 -11.30
C ARG A 21 2.96 14.52 -12.01
N ALA A 22 4.14 13.89 -12.05
CA ALA A 22 5.31 14.50 -12.66
C ALA A 22 5.14 14.71 -14.16
N LEU A 23 4.48 13.78 -14.85
CA LEU A 23 4.14 13.84 -16.26
C LEU A 23 2.94 14.75 -16.54
N GLY A 24 2.18 15.15 -15.51
CA GLY A 24 0.99 15.98 -15.63
C GLY A 24 -0.14 15.25 -16.33
N LEU A 25 -0.30 13.96 -16.04
CA LEU A 25 -1.39 13.12 -16.52
C LEU A 25 -2.64 13.38 -15.66
N ALA A 26 -3.82 13.34 -16.28
CA ALA A 26 -5.06 13.55 -15.56
C ALA A 26 -5.36 12.36 -14.61
N ALA A 27 -5.87 12.66 -13.42
CA ALA A 27 -6.38 11.63 -12.51
C ALA A 27 -7.55 10.89 -13.18
N ALA A 28 -7.47 9.57 -13.20
CA ALA A 28 -8.47 8.72 -13.83
C ALA A 28 -9.48 8.21 -12.80
N SER A 29 -10.73 8.11 -13.23
CA SER A 29 -11.74 7.29 -12.57
C SER A 29 -11.71 5.89 -13.19
N TYR A 30 -11.82 4.86 -12.35
CA TYR A 30 -11.70 3.47 -12.79
C TYR A 30 -13.00 2.71 -12.57
N ARG A 31 -13.26 1.75 -13.45
CA ARG A 31 -14.31 0.74 -13.32
C ARG A 31 -13.86 -0.55 -13.98
N TRP A 32 -14.55 -1.64 -13.67
CA TRP A 32 -14.36 -2.93 -14.31
C TRP A 32 -15.47 -3.19 -15.32
N GLU A 33 -15.10 -3.77 -16.45
CA GLU A 33 -16.03 -4.16 -17.51
C GLU A 33 -15.61 -5.54 -18.05
N THR A 34 -16.58 -6.33 -18.50
CA THR A 34 -16.29 -7.52 -19.30
C THR A 34 -16.22 -7.11 -20.76
N ASP A 35 -15.13 -7.42 -21.45
CA ASP A 35 -14.96 -7.14 -22.87
C ASP A 35 -15.75 -8.13 -23.75
N GLU A 36 -15.72 -7.92 -25.07
CA GLU A 36 -16.44 -8.75 -26.04
C GLU A 36 -16.00 -10.23 -26.03
N ALA A 37 -14.78 -10.52 -25.55
CA ALA A 37 -14.25 -11.87 -25.43
C ALA A 37 -14.60 -12.53 -24.08
N GLY A 38 -15.40 -11.86 -23.24
CA GLY A 38 -15.72 -12.34 -21.90
C GLY A 38 -14.59 -12.13 -20.89
N LYS A 39 -13.51 -11.42 -21.27
CA LYS A 39 -12.39 -11.13 -20.37
C LYS A 39 -12.71 -9.88 -19.57
N LEU A 40 -12.49 -9.96 -18.28
CA LEU A 40 -12.62 -8.80 -17.43
C LEU A 40 -11.43 -7.85 -17.63
N VAL A 41 -11.74 -6.58 -17.88
CA VAL A 41 -10.77 -5.52 -18.13
C VAL A 41 -11.06 -4.32 -17.23
N ARG A 42 -10.00 -3.66 -16.81
CA ARG A 42 -10.09 -2.41 -16.06
C ARG A 42 -10.12 -1.24 -17.03
N VAL A 43 -11.17 -0.44 -16.96
CA VAL A 43 -11.38 0.72 -17.83
C VAL A 43 -11.25 2.00 -17.03
N ALA A 44 -10.42 2.90 -17.53
CA ALA A 44 -10.14 4.19 -16.95
C ALA A 44 -10.73 5.30 -17.81
N LYS A 45 -11.29 6.33 -17.16
CA LYS A 45 -11.79 7.55 -17.80
C LYS A 45 -11.12 8.76 -17.19
N ALA A 46 -10.66 9.67 -18.03
CA ALA A 46 -10.13 10.96 -17.63
C ALA A 46 -10.46 12.05 -18.65
N LYS A 47 -10.20 13.30 -18.28
CA LYS A 47 -10.27 14.44 -19.19
C LYS A 47 -8.96 15.22 -19.13
N GLU A 48 -8.28 15.34 -20.26
CA GLU A 48 -7.01 16.06 -20.35
C GLU A 48 -7.13 17.18 -21.39
N LEU A 49 -6.83 18.43 -20.97
CA LEU A 49 -6.93 19.62 -21.82
C LEU A 49 -8.28 19.76 -22.56
N GLY A 50 -9.37 19.32 -21.93
CA GLY A 50 -10.70 19.35 -22.55
C GLY A 50 -11.08 18.10 -23.35
N VAL A 51 -10.12 17.24 -23.67
CA VAL A 51 -10.32 16.01 -24.44
C VAL A 51 -10.69 14.86 -23.51
N ALA A 52 -11.79 14.18 -23.81
CA ALA A 52 -12.17 12.95 -23.12
C ALA A 52 -11.25 11.81 -23.53
N LEU A 53 -10.74 11.08 -22.55
CA LEU A 53 -9.90 9.92 -22.72
C LEU A 53 -10.54 8.72 -22.04
N GLU A 54 -10.51 7.58 -22.71
CA GLU A 54 -10.91 6.30 -22.14
C GLU A 54 -9.95 5.22 -22.61
N TRP A 55 -9.46 4.40 -21.69
CA TRP A 55 -8.51 3.33 -21.99
C TRP A 55 -8.75 2.09 -21.14
N VAL A 56 -8.30 0.95 -21.65
CA VAL A 56 -8.07 -0.25 -20.85
C VAL A 56 -6.70 -0.15 -20.22
N GLU A 57 -6.61 -0.46 -18.94
CA GLU A 57 -5.36 -0.54 -18.19
C GLU A 57 -5.12 -1.99 -17.78
N PRO A 58 -4.30 -2.74 -18.54
CA PRO A 58 -3.94 -4.09 -18.15
C PRO A 58 -3.16 -4.10 -16.83
N PRO A 59 -3.08 -5.25 -16.12
CA PRO A 59 -2.23 -5.39 -14.96
C PRO A 59 -0.79 -4.96 -15.28
N TYR A 60 -0.20 -4.14 -14.40
CA TYR A 60 1.17 -3.68 -14.58
C TYR A 60 2.15 -4.86 -14.48
N GLU A 61 3.30 -4.73 -15.13
CA GLU A 61 4.37 -5.70 -14.97
C GLU A 61 5.46 -5.08 -14.10
N TRP A 62 5.96 -5.82 -13.13
CA TRP A 62 7.10 -5.38 -12.35
C TRP A 62 7.89 -6.52 -11.74
N ILE A 63 9.13 -6.19 -11.41
CA ILE A 63 9.96 -6.94 -10.47
C ILE A 63 10.59 -5.89 -9.55
N GLU A 64 10.38 -6.07 -8.25
CA GLU A 64 10.91 -5.21 -7.20
C GLU A 64 12.41 -5.01 -7.35
N GLY A 65 12.86 -3.77 -7.20
CA GLY A 65 14.24 -3.39 -7.46
C GLY A 65 14.61 -3.31 -8.95
N ARG A 66 13.90 -3.94 -9.89
CA ARG A 66 14.41 -4.11 -11.27
C ARG A 66 13.68 -3.24 -12.28
N TYR A 67 12.36 -3.33 -12.37
CA TYR A 67 11.59 -2.51 -13.29
C TYR A 67 10.11 -2.45 -12.94
N ILE A 68 9.44 -1.43 -13.48
CA ILE A 68 7.98 -1.32 -13.51
C ILE A 68 7.55 -0.85 -14.90
N ARG A 69 6.47 -1.42 -15.42
CA ARG A 69 5.85 -1.04 -16.68
C ARG A 69 4.33 -0.97 -16.53
N GLY A 70 3.78 0.21 -16.81
CA GLY A 70 2.35 0.43 -16.98
C GLY A 70 2.02 0.76 -18.43
N GLN A 71 0.93 0.17 -18.94
CA GLN A 71 0.43 0.38 -20.30
C GLN A 71 -1.04 0.80 -20.27
N ARG A 72 -1.43 1.62 -21.24
CA ARG A 72 -2.78 2.12 -21.46
C ARG A 72 -3.16 1.90 -22.93
N ASP A 73 -4.24 1.17 -23.16
CA ASP A 73 -4.78 0.88 -24.48
C ASP A 73 -6.03 1.75 -24.71
N PHE A 74 -5.87 2.85 -25.45
CA PHE A 74 -6.90 3.88 -25.57
C PHE A 74 -8.01 3.46 -26.53
N ARG A 75 -9.26 3.55 -26.05
CA ARG A 75 -10.50 3.34 -26.82
C ARG A 75 -11.12 4.66 -27.26
N VAL A 76 -10.95 5.72 -26.46
CA VAL A 76 -11.43 7.07 -26.76
C VAL A 76 -10.28 8.05 -26.58
N GLY A 77 -10.16 8.95 -27.55
CA GLY A 77 -9.14 9.99 -27.57
C GLY A 77 -8.22 9.87 -28.77
N PRO A 78 -7.21 10.74 -28.87
CA PRO A 78 -6.30 10.79 -30.01
C PRO A 78 -5.11 9.81 -29.90
N ALA A 79 -4.86 9.26 -28.72
CA ALA A 79 -3.86 8.23 -28.51
C ALA A 79 -4.45 6.85 -28.83
N LEU A 80 -3.60 5.93 -29.29
CA LEU A 80 -3.90 4.51 -29.45
C LEU A 80 -3.35 3.73 -28.25
N GLU A 81 -2.11 4.04 -27.87
CA GLU A 81 -1.44 3.41 -26.74
C GLU A 81 -0.63 4.46 -25.99
N GLY A 82 -0.33 4.19 -24.72
CA GLY A 82 0.62 4.99 -23.95
C GLY A 82 1.09 4.24 -22.72
N GLY A 83 2.07 4.79 -22.04
CA GLY A 83 2.56 4.15 -20.83
C GLY A 83 3.78 4.80 -20.22
N PHE A 84 4.21 4.16 -19.14
CA PHE A 84 5.39 4.52 -18.38
C PHE A 84 6.19 3.25 -18.07
N GLU A 85 7.51 3.36 -18.17
CA GLU A 85 8.45 2.31 -17.82
C GLU A 85 9.62 2.94 -17.07
N ALA A 86 10.03 2.29 -15.99
CA ALA A 86 11.28 2.59 -15.31
C ALA A 86 12.07 1.29 -15.11
N VAL A 87 13.34 1.32 -15.52
CA VAL A 87 14.30 0.22 -15.34
C VAL A 87 15.42 0.69 -14.42
N LEU A 88 15.80 -0.15 -13.46
CA LEU A 88 16.78 0.12 -12.43
C LEU A 88 17.90 -0.92 -12.51
N GLU A 89 19.12 -0.42 -12.63
CA GLU A 89 20.33 -1.24 -12.70
C GLU A 89 21.28 -0.79 -11.59
N ASP A 90 21.94 -1.75 -10.94
CA ASP A 90 23.02 -1.45 -10.00
C ASP A 90 24.16 -0.73 -10.75
N ALA A 91 24.82 0.20 -10.08
CA ALA A 91 26.00 0.90 -10.56
C ALA A 91 27.09 0.90 -9.47
N ASP A 92 28.22 1.56 -9.72
CA ASP A 92 29.36 1.55 -8.81
C ASP A 92 28.99 2.08 -7.40
N GLY A 93 29.26 1.29 -6.37
CA GLY A 93 28.90 1.60 -4.98
C GLY A 93 27.39 1.50 -4.72
N ASP A 94 26.85 2.34 -3.83
CA ASP A 94 25.40 2.39 -3.57
C ASP A 94 24.68 3.27 -4.60
N GLN A 95 25.02 3.15 -5.88
CA GLN A 95 24.42 3.96 -6.94
C GLN A 95 23.47 3.13 -7.79
N THR A 96 22.42 3.79 -8.27
CA THR A 96 21.46 3.18 -9.18
C THR A 96 21.41 3.96 -10.50
N LYS A 97 21.50 3.25 -11.61
CA LYS A 97 21.17 3.77 -12.92
C LYS A 97 19.68 3.54 -13.19
N ILE A 98 18.92 4.63 -13.19
CA ILE A 98 17.51 4.64 -13.59
C ILE A 98 17.37 5.07 -15.05
N THR A 99 16.60 4.31 -15.82
CA THR A 99 16.13 4.69 -17.16
C THR A 99 14.61 4.77 -17.13
N ALA A 100 14.06 5.97 -17.25
CA ALA A 100 12.61 6.20 -17.27
C ALA A 100 12.14 6.62 -18.67
N ARG A 101 11.07 5.99 -19.15
CA ARG A 101 10.46 6.22 -20.46
C ARG A 101 8.97 6.44 -20.28
N ALA A 102 8.47 7.57 -20.78
CA ALA A 102 7.04 7.79 -21.00
C ALA A 102 6.79 7.86 -22.51
N TRP A 103 5.76 7.18 -23.01
CA TRP A 103 5.43 7.16 -24.42
C TRP A 103 3.94 7.33 -24.67
N VAL A 104 3.62 7.77 -25.88
CA VAL A 104 2.27 7.77 -26.43
C VAL A 104 2.40 7.40 -27.91
N VAL A 105 1.52 6.54 -28.38
CA VAL A 105 1.36 6.17 -29.79
C VAL A 105 0.07 6.84 -30.26
N ALA A 106 0.14 7.53 -31.39
CA ALA A 106 -1.00 8.19 -32.01
C ALA A 106 -0.81 8.20 -33.53
N GLU A 107 -1.89 8.38 -34.26
CA GLU A 107 -1.89 8.42 -35.72
C GLU A 107 -2.42 9.76 -36.28
N GLY A 108 -2.20 9.97 -37.58
CA GLY A 108 -2.74 11.11 -38.32
C GLY A 108 -2.17 12.47 -37.91
N ALA A 109 -2.98 13.52 -38.13
CA ALA A 109 -2.58 14.91 -37.89
C ALA A 109 -2.20 15.19 -36.43
N PHE A 110 -2.79 14.45 -35.48
CA PHE A 110 -2.47 14.58 -34.05
C PHE A 110 -1.00 14.24 -33.77
N ALA A 111 -0.51 13.12 -34.30
CA ALA A 111 0.87 12.69 -34.11
C ALA A 111 1.88 13.73 -34.65
N LEU A 112 1.56 14.34 -35.79
CA LEU A 112 2.43 15.33 -36.44
C LEU A 112 2.46 16.67 -35.71
N VAL A 113 1.31 17.16 -35.24
CA VAL A 113 1.19 18.50 -34.65
C VAL A 113 1.44 18.49 -33.14
N LEU A 114 0.85 17.54 -32.42
CA LEU A 114 0.87 17.51 -30.96
C LEU A 114 1.94 16.56 -30.39
N GLY A 115 2.47 15.64 -31.19
CA GLY A 115 3.56 14.74 -30.79
C GLY A 115 4.80 15.47 -30.26
N PRO A 116 5.34 16.51 -30.93
CA PRO A 116 6.48 17.27 -30.42
C PRO A 116 6.19 18.01 -29.10
N VAL A 117 4.96 18.51 -28.94
CA VAL A 117 4.50 19.18 -27.71
C VAL A 117 4.43 18.17 -26.56
N GLN A 118 3.82 17.01 -26.80
CA GLN A 118 3.72 15.93 -25.82
C GLN A 118 5.10 15.40 -25.42
N ARG A 119 5.99 15.17 -26.39
CA ARG A 119 7.38 14.77 -26.12
C ARG A 119 8.11 15.78 -25.26
N ARG A 120 7.94 17.08 -25.50
CA ARG A 120 8.53 18.14 -24.68
C ARG A 120 7.93 18.18 -23.28
N LYS A 121 6.61 17.99 -23.14
CA LYS A 121 5.92 17.86 -21.85
C LYS A 121 6.48 16.69 -21.05
N PHE A 122 6.52 15.49 -21.62
CA PHE A 122 7.08 14.29 -20.98
C PHE A 122 8.55 14.43 -20.62
N LYS A 123 9.39 14.96 -21.52
CA LYS A 123 10.80 15.20 -21.20
C LYS A 123 10.96 16.10 -19.97
N LYS A 124 10.24 17.23 -19.92
CA LYS A 124 10.27 18.13 -18.76
C LYS A 124 9.74 17.45 -17.50
N GLY A 125 8.64 16.69 -17.62
CA GLY A 125 8.03 15.96 -16.50
C GLY A 125 8.95 14.91 -15.91
N LEU A 126 9.60 14.09 -16.75
CA LEU A 126 10.59 13.10 -16.34
C LEU A 126 11.84 13.74 -15.73
N THR A 127 12.34 14.86 -16.29
CA THR A 127 13.46 15.59 -15.66
C THR A 127 13.08 16.03 -14.24
N ARG A 128 11.92 16.69 -14.09
CA ARG A 128 11.40 17.10 -12.77
C ARG A 128 11.21 15.91 -11.82
N TYR A 129 10.74 14.78 -12.34
CA TYR A 129 10.58 13.55 -11.54
C TYR A 129 11.93 13.06 -11.01
N LEU A 130 12.94 12.94 -11.88
CA LEU A 130 14.26 12.49 -11.49
C LEU A 130 14.95 13.48 -10.54
N ASP A 131 14.79 14.79 -10.75
CA ASP A 131 15.30 15.82 -9.83
C ASP A 131 14.64 15.68 -8.44
N ALA A 132 13.34 15.38 -8.38
CA ALA A 132 12.64 15.13 -7.13
C ALA A 132 13.13 13.87 -6.42
N LEU A 133 13.49 12.81 -7.15
CA LEU A 133 14.11 11.61 -6.58
C LEU A 133 15.48 11.94 -5.97
N VAL A 134 16.29 12.77 -6.64
CA VAL A 134 17.58 13.25 -6.09
C VAL A 134 17.35 13.99 -4.76
N GLU A 135 16.36 14.88 -4.69
CA GLU A 135 16.02 15.60 -3.45
C GLU A 135 15.61 14.66 -2.31
N VAL A 136 14.77 13.66 -2.59
CA VAL A 136 14.30 12.70 -1.56
C VAL A 136 15.44 11.82 -1.06
N LEU A 137 16.31 11.37 -1.96
CA LEU A 137 17.42 10.47 -1.66
C LEU A 137 18.62 11.21 -1.04
N ASP A 138 18.62 12.54 -1.02
CA ASP A 138 19.68 13.30 -0.39
C ASP A 138 19.79 12.97 1.11
N GLY A 139 21.01 12.65 1.53
CA GLY A 139 21.32 12.23 2.90
C GLY A 139 20.62 10.94 3.36
N TRP A 140 20.22 10.03 2.45
CA TRP A 140 19.49 8.81 2.83
C TRP A 140 20.22 7.94 3.87
N ARG A 141 21.56 7.92 3.84
CA ARG A 141 22.42 7.15 4.76
C ARG A 141 22.21 7.57 6.22
N ASP A 142 21.93 8.85 6.47
CA ASP A 142 21.74 9.38 7.82
C ASP A 142 20.31 9.15 8.37
N LYS A 143 19.40 8.61 7.54
CA LYS A 143 17.96 8.51 7.84
C LYS A 143 17.51 7.11 8.29
N GLY A 144 18.42 6.18 8.53
CA GLY A 144 18.13 4.88 9.14
C GLY A 144 17.16 3.99 8.34
N VAL A 145 17.32 3.94 7.02
CA VAL A 145 16.49 3.15 6.08
C VAL A 145 17.08 1.79 5.74
N GLU A 146 17.85 1.21 6.66
CA GLU A 146 18.70 0.05 6.40
C GLU A 146 18.01 -1.31 6.61
N ASP A 147 16.81 -1.38 7.20
CA ASP A 147 16.18 -2.67 7.54
C ASP A 147 15.81 -3.49 6.28
N PRO A 148 16.56 -4.55 5.93
CA PRO A 148 16.35 -5.28 4.69
C PRO A 148 15.09 -6.17 4.75
N ASN A 149 14.54 -6.42 5.93
CA ASN A 149 13.33 -7.22 6.09
C ASN A 149 12.05 -6.40 5.85
N GLU A 150 12.18 -5.07 5.79
CA GLU A 150 11.07 -4.18 5.49
C GLU A 150 10.99 -3.89 3.99
N PRO A 151 9.81 -4.04 3.36
CA PRO A 151 9.63 -3.73 1.95
C PRO A 151 10.11 -2.31 1.62
N ALA A 152 10.78 -2.17 0.48
CA ALA A 152 11.36 -0.90 0.05
C ALA A 152 10.34 0.24 0.02
N ALA A 153 9.11 -0.03 -0.47
CA ALA A 153 8.00 0.93 -0.51
C ALA A 153 7.61 1.48 0.88
N ILE A 154 7.86 0.71 1.95
CA ILE A 154 7.62 1.15 3.33
C ILE A 154 8.84 1.93 3.85
N ARG A 155 10.06 1.43 3.62
CA ARG A 155 11.28 2.10 4.06
C ARG A 155 11.41 3.53 3.56
N VAL A 156 11.09 3.77 2.29
CA VAL A 156 11.21 5.10 1.68
C VAL A 156 10.22 6.12 2.25
N LYS A 157 9.15 5.70 2.95
CA LYS A 157 8.25 6.64 3.63
C LYS A 157 8.99 7.50 4.64
N ARG A 158 10.07 6.98 5.25
CA ARG A 158 10.94 7.76 6.14
C ARG A 158 11.64 8.91 5.40
N LEU A 159 12.10 8.67 4.17
CA LEU A 159 12.76 9.68 3.35
C LEU A 159 11.77 10.72 2.82
N LEU A 160 10.59 10.26 2.38
CA LEU A 160 9.50 11.10 1.91
C LEU A 160 8.92 11.96 3.05
N GLY A 161 9.08 11.50 4.30
CA GLY A 161 8.85 12.20 5.58
C GLY A 161 9.39 13.62 5.64
N ASP A 162 10.60 13.80 5.10
CA ASP A 162 11.35 15.04 5.25
C ASP A 162 11.40 15.87 3.95
N SER A 163 10.97 15.30 2.83
CA SER A 163 11.00 15.99 1.53
C SER A 163 9.85 16.98 1.39
N HIS A 164 10.13 18.16 0.83
CA HIS A 164 9.12 19.15 0.47
C HIS A 164 8.69 19.06 -1.00
N SER A 165 9.29 18.18 -1.79
CA SER A 165 8.99 18.00 -3.21
C SER A 165 7.55 17.53 -3.45
N VAL A 166 6.68 18.43 -3.91
CA VAL A 166 5.30 18.10 -4.31
C VAL A 166 5.26 17.01 -5.40
N THR A 167 6.30 16.92 -6.23
CA THR A 167 6.39 15.90 -7.28
C THR A 167 6.55 14.50 -6.67
N ALA A 168 7.42 14.35 -5.67
CA ALA A 168 7.65 13.06 -5.02
C ALA A 168 6.59 12.75 -3.95
N THR A 169 6.18 13.73 -3.15
CA THR A 169 5.37 13.48 -1.95
C THR A 169 3.88 13.76 -2.15
N GLY A 170 3.48 14.46 -3.22
CA GLY A 170 2.09 14.87 -3.44
C GLY A 170 1.76 16.26 -2.90
N ALA A 171 0.51 16.68 -3.11
CA ALA A 171 0.02 17.99 -2.69
C ALA A 171 -0.10 18.10 -1.16
N ARG A 172 -0.07 19.33 -0.66
CA ARG A 172 -0.29 19.66 0.75
C ARG A 172 -1.38 20.71 0.87
N THR A 173 -2.58 20.26 1.20
CA THR A 173 -3.67 21.11 1.64
C THR A 173 -3.34 21.61 3.04
N LEU A 174 -3.34 22.93 3.26
CA LEU A 174 -3.04 23.48 4.58
C LEU A 174 -4.20 23.23 5.56
N PRO A 175 -3.92 22.88 6.83
CA PRO A 175 -4.97 22.76 7.84
C PRO A 175 -5.50 24.13 8.26
N ASP A 176 -6.73 24.15 8.80
CA ASP A 176 -7.23 25.27 9.58
C ASP A 176 -6.45 25.33 10.91
N ALA A 177 -5.64 26.39 11.06
CA ALA A 177 -4.74 26.54 12.19
C ALA A 177 -5.46 26.67 13.54
N GLU A 178 -6.65 27.29 13.57
CA GLU A 178 -7.43 27.47 14.80
C GLU A 178 -8.07 26.14 15.22
N GLN A 179 -8.67 25.43 14.25
CA GLN A 179 -9.25 24.11 14.49
C GLN A 179 -8.18 23.10 14.93
N LEU A 180 -7.03 23.06 14.24
CA LEU A 180 -5.92 22.20 14.60
C LEU A 180 -5.42 22.50 16.02
N ALA A 181 -5.15 23.79 16.34
CA ALA A 181 -4.64 24.18 17.65
C ALA A 181 -5.64 23.90 18.78
N GLY A 182 -6.92 24.23 18.58
CA GLY A 182 -7.97 24.03 19.57
C GLY A 182 -8.23 22.55 19.87
N ARG A 183 -8.27 21.70 18.84
CA ARG A 183 -8.47 20.25 19.00
C ARG A 183 -7.21 19.56 19.54
N ALA A 184 -6.03 20.00 19.14
CA ALA A 184 -4.77 19.58 19.75
C ALA A 184 -4.71 19.89 21.26
N ALA A 185 -5.21 21.05 21.69
CA ALA A 185 -5.29 21.38 23.11
C ALA A 185 -6.20 20.42 23.90
N ARG A 186 -7.30 19.95 23.29
CA ARG A 186 -8.16 18.93 23.90
C ARG A 186 -7.43 17.59 24.01
N LEU A 187 -6.73 17.17 22.96
CA LEU A 187 -5.97 15.92 22.95
C LEU A 187 -4.84 15.92 24.00
N ARG A 188 -4.17 17.07 24.24
CA ARG A 188 -3.15 17.20 25.29
C ARG A 188 -3.67 16.93 26.71
N ASN A 189 -4.98 17.06 26.93
CA ASN A 189 -5.62 16.79 28.22
C ASN A 189 -6.12 15.32 28.34
N ALA A 190 -6.00 14.53 27.28
CA ALA A 190 -6.34 13.10 27.28
C ALA A 190 -5.19 12.26 27.88
N PRO A 191 -5.43 11.00 28.30
CA PRO A 191 -4.40 10.10 28.82
C PRO A 191 -3.50 9.55 27.69
N VAL A 192 -2.89 10.44 26.90
CA VAL A 192 -2.03 10.13 25.75
C VAL A 192 -0.62 10.66 26.02
N PRO A 193 0.44 9.90 25.72
CA PRO A 193 1.80 10.41 25.84
C PRO A 193 2.02 11.68 25.02
N LYS A 194 2.67 12.68 25.63
CA LYS A 194 2.90 14.01 25.02
C LYS A 194 3.57 13.91 23.65
N GLU A 195 4.53 13.00 23.51
CA GLU A 195 5.26 12.80 22.25
C GLU A 195 4.34 12.30 21.12
N VAL A 196 3.41 11.39 21.41
CA VAL A 196 2.41 10.93 20.42
C VAL A 196 1.54 12.09 19.96
N VAL A 197 1.10 12.94 20.88
CA VAL A 197 0.30 14.13 20.55
C VAL A 197 1.10 15.09 19.66
N GLU A 198 2.36 15.35 19.99
CA GLU A 198 3.24 16.21 19.20
C GLU A 198 3.49 15.65 17.80
N ARG A 199 3.76 14.35 17.67
CA ARG A 199 3.94 13.68 16.38
C ARG A 199 2.68 13.71 15.52
N LEU A 200 1.51 13.41 16.09
CA LEU A 200 0.24 13.43 15.36
C LEU A 200 -0.12 14.83 14.87
N VAL A 201 0.00 15.85 15.72
CA VAL A 201 -0.31 17.24 15.35
C VAL A 201 0.65 17.73 14.27
N LYS A 202 1.95 17.42 14.39
CA LYS A 202 2.95 17.72 13.35
C LYS A 202 2.62 17.01 12.04
N HIS A 203 2.23 15.73 12.11
CA HIS A 203 1.86 14.93 10.94
C HIS A 203 0.69 15.56 10.18
N LEU A 204 -0.39 15.89 10.88
CA LEU A 204 -1.56 16.58 10.33
C LEU A 204 -1.23 17.95 9.75
N ALA A 205 -0.24 18.65 10.29
CA ALA A 205 0.15 19.99 9.85
C ALA A 205 1.01 20.00 8.59
N GLU A 206 1.96 19.06 8.48
CA GLU A 206 3.10 19.19 7.55
C GLU A 206 3.10 18.14 6.43
N ARG A 207 2.48 16.98 6.66
CA ARG A 207 2.57 15.86 5.71
C ARG A 207 1.66 16.05 4.50
N PRO A 208 1.97 15.43 3.35
CA PRO A 208 1.12 15.45 2.16
C PRO A 208 -0.29 14.90 2.41
N ASP A 209 -1.22 15.27 1.53
CA ASP A 209 -2.62 14.83 1.58
C ASP A 209 -2.74 13.29 1.56
N GLU A 210 -1.91 12.64 0.76
CA GLU A 210 -1.85 11.17 0.63
C GLU A 210 -1.52 10.45 1.95
N GLU A 211 -0.86 11.13 2.89
CA GLU A 211 -0.47 10.58 4.19
C GLU A 211 -1.40 10.95 5.33
N VAL A 212 -2.41 11.78 5.07
CA VAL A 212 -3.44 12.16 6.08
C VAL A 212 -4.84 11.71 5.67
N GLN A 213 -5.03 11.28 4.42
CA GLN A 213 -6.32 10.82 3.93
C GLN A 213 -6.77 9.46 4.50
N GLN A 214 -5.83 8.61 4.94
CA GLN A 214 -6.06 7.30 5.56
C GLN A 214 -4.87 6.92 6.45
N MET A 215 -4.78 7.49 7.66
CA MET A 215 -3.65 7.18 8.55
C MET A 215 -3.81 5.83 9.23
N ARG A 216 -2.70 5.10 9.32
CA ARG A 216 -2.61 3.78 9.96
C ARG A 216 -1.72 3.87 11.19
N PRO A 217 -2.29 3.79 12.42
CA PRO A 217 -1.54 4.05 13.65
C PRO A 217 -0.29 3.20 13.83
N PHE A 218 -0.31 1.92 13.48
CA PHE A 218 0.85 1.04 13.65
C PHE A 218 1.97 1.30 12.64
N GLU A 219 1.61 1.76 11.43
CA GLU A 219 2.58 2.18 10.43
C GLU A 219 3.30 3.44 10.91
N LEU A 220 2.54 4.41 11.43
CA LEU A 220 3.07 5.64 12.01
C LEU A 220 3.86 5.39 13.29
N ALA A 221 3.45 4.43 14.13
CA ALA A 221 4.22 4.05 15.32
C ALA A 221 5.61 3.54 14.95
N ARG A 222 5.70 2.67 13.94
CA ARG A 222 6.97 2.19 13.39
C ARG A 222 7.81 3.35 12.83
N HIS A 223 7.18 4.26 12.09
CA HIS A 223 7.87 5.41 11.52
C HIS A 223 8.38 6.39 12.58
N TRP A 224 7.59 6.64 13.63
CA TRP A 224 7.94 7.55 14.73
C TRP A 224 8.86 6.91 15.76
N GLY A 225 9.06 5.59 15.73
CA GLY A 225 9.80 4.85 16.74
C GLY A 225 9.12 4.82 18.10
N LEU A 226 7.77 4.86 18.13
CA LEU A 226 6.96 4.92 19.34
C LEU A 226 6.21 3.60 19.57
N ASP A 227 5.76 3.38 20.80
CA ASP A 227 4.97 2.20 21.15
C ASP A 227 3.64 2.17 20.37
N ARG A 228 3.33 1.01 19.79
CA ARG A 228 2.13 0.81 18.95
C ARG A 228 0.84 1.08 19.73
N ARG A 229 0.77 0.67 21.00
CA ARG A 229 -0.43 0.85 21.82
C ARG A 229 -0.63 2.31 22.19
N ASP A 230 0.46 3.01 22.51
CA ASP A 230 0.41 4.44 22.80
C ASP A 230 -0.03 5.28 21.60
N VAL A 231 0.46 4.93 20.40
CA VAL A 231 0.04 5.60 19.16
C VAL A 231 -1.42 5.32 18.83
N LEU A 232 -1.87 4.06 18.90
CA LEU A 232 -3.30 3.74 18.69
C LEU A 232 -4.21 4.45 19.71
N ARG A 233 -3.82 4.46 20.99
CA ARG A 233 -4.52 5.26 22.02
C ARG A 233 -4.60 6.73 21.63
N GLY A 234 -3.49 7.30 21.15
CA GLY A 234 -3.44 8.67 20.65
C GLY A 234 -4.44 8.93 19.54
N PHE A 235 -4.54 8.02 18.57
CA PHE A 235 -5.51 8.11 17.47
C PHE A 235 -6.98 7.98 17.93
N LEU A 236 -7.28 7.06 18.84
CA LEU A 236 -8.63 6.92 19.40
C LEU A 236 -9.09 8.20 20.13
N HIS A 237 -8.23 8.80 20.94
CA HIS A 237 -8.52 10.10 21.58
C HIS A 237 -8.48 11.27 20.59
N ALA A 238 -7.66 11.20 19.55
CA ALA A 238 -7.64 12.19 18.49
C ALA A 238 -8.98 12.26 17.78
N THR A 239 -9.63 11.12 17.54
CA THR A 239 -10.99 11.06 17.00
C THR A 239 -12.00 11.74 17.92
N VAL A 240 -11.96 11.47 19.23
CA VAL A 240 -12.84 12.15 20.20
C VAL A 240 -12.59 13.66 20.27
N SER A 241 -11.33 14.10 20.13
CA SER A 241 -11.00 15.53 20.07
C SER A 241 -11.35 16.19 18.72
N GLY A 242 -11.67 15.39 17.70
CA GLY A 242 -11.98 15.80 16.34
C GLY A 242 -10.76 16.09 15.46
N LEU A 243 -9.56 15.64 15.82
CA LEU A 243 -8.39 15.81 14.93
C LEU A 243 -8.45 14.89 13.72
N THR A 244 -9.03 13.71 13.92
CA THR A 244 -9.19 12.64 12.94
C THR A 244 -10.62 12.13 12.97
N ASP A 245 -11.06 11.46 11.91
CA ASP A 245 -12.23 10.58 12.01
C ASP A 245 -11.76 9.13 12.20
N LEU A 246 -12.65 8.24 12.64
CA LEU A 246 -12.44 6.79 12.62
C LEU A 246 -13.30 6.23 11.49
N ARG A 247 -12.67 5.45 10.59
CA ARG A 247 -13.34 4.77 9.48
C ARG A 247 -12.91 3.31 9.44
N TRP A 248 -13.74 2.48 8.80
CA TRP A 248 -13.51 1.05 8.70
C TRP A 248 -13.25 0.65 7.26
N GLN A 249 -12.01 0.30 6.96
CA GLN A 249 -11.63 -0.21 5.66
C GLN A 249 -11.83 -1.73 5.62
N ILE A 250 -12.50 -2.23 4.58
CA ILE A 250 -12.67 -3.66 4.35
C ILE A 250 -11.58 -4.12 3.39
N ASN A 251 -10.59 -4.85 3.89
CA ASN A 251 -9.48 -5.37 3.11
C ASN A 251 -9.88 -6.67 2.39
N CYS A 252 -9.48 -6.77 1.12
CA CYS A 252 -9.64 -7.99 0.34
C CYS A 252 -8.68 -9.08 0.85
N PRO A 253 -9.12 -10.34 1.06
CA PRO A 253 -8.25 -11.42 1.51
C PRO A 253 -7.18 -11.81 0.49
N VAL A 254 -7.37 -11.48 -0.79
CA VAL A 254 -6.45 -11.82 -1.88
C VAL A 254 -5.37 -10.76 -2.08
N CYS A 255 -5.73 -9.49 -2.31
CA CYS A 255 -4.74 -8.42 -2.51
C CYS A 255 -4.36 -7.67 -1.24
N ARG A 256 -5.07 -7.85 -0.13
CA ARG A 256 -4.83 -7.17 1.16
C ARG A 256 -4.90 -5.63 1.09
N VAL A 257 -5.55 -5.09 0.06
CA VAL A 257 -5.86 -3.66 -0.10
C VAL A 257 -7.34 -3.44 0.22
N GLY A 258 -7.71 -2.22 0.60
CA GLY A 258 -9.10 -1.81 0.82
C GLY A 258 -9.97 -2.02 -0.42
N ALA A 259 -10.99 -2.87 -0.30
CA ALA A 259 -12.07 -3.03 -1.27
C ALA A 259 -13.11 -1.90 -1.12
N SER A 260 -13.38 -1.48 0.11
CA SER A 260 -14.29 -0.38 0.43
C SER A 260 -13.92 0.26 1.77
N VAL A 261 -14.50 1.43 2.06
CA VAL A 261 -14.42 2.09 3.37
C VAL A 261 -15.82 2.47 3.81
N VAL A 262 -16.18 2.16 5.05
CA VAL A 262 -17.45 2.54 5.66
C VAL A 262 -17.24 3.47 6.86
N GLU A 263 -18.28 4.22 7.19
CA GLU A 263 -18.24 5.26 8.21
C GLU A 263 -18.28 4.71 9.64
N SER A 264 -18.96 3.59 9.84
CA SER A 264 -19.26 2.95 11.14
C SER A 264 -19.43 1.44 10.97
N LEU A 265 -19.26 0.68 12.04
CA LEU A 265 -19.35 -0.79 12.00
C LEU A 265 -20.74 -1.32 11.64
N ASP A 266 -21.80 -0.59 11.93
CA ASP A 266 -23.18 -0.96 11.60
C ASP A 266 -23.47 -0.92 10.09
N SER A 267 -22.59 -0.27 9.32
CA SER A 267 -22.64 -0.18 7.86
C SER A 267 -21.84 -1.30 7.17
N LEU A 268 -21.24 -2.22 7.93
CA LEU A 268 -20.58 -3.40 7.37
C LEU A 268 -21.62 -4.37 6.80
N GLY A 269 -21.48 -4.73 5.53
CA GLY A 269 -22.26 -5.79 4.89
C GLY A 269 -21.67 -7.17 5.18
N GLU A 270 -22.51 -8.21 5.15
CA GLU A 270 -22.10 -9.61 5.30
C GLU A 270 -21.13 -10.05 4.19
N GLU A 271 -21.36 -9.59 2.95
CA GLU A 271 -20.52 -9.89 1.80
C GLU A 271 -19.93 -8.59 1.24
N THR A 272 -18.67 -8.68 0.81
CA THR A 272 -17.97 -7.59 0.12
C THR A 272 -17.47 -8.06 -1.24
N HIS A 273 -17.66 -7.23 -2.27
CA HIS A 273 -17.03 -7.43 -3.58
C HIS A 273 -15.73 -6.62 -3.65
N CYS A 274 -14.61 -7.26 -3.97
CA CYS A 274 -13.39 -6.55 -4.31
C CYS A 274 -13.34 -6.31 -5.82
N ASP A 275 -13.51 -5.07 -6.25
CA ASP A 275 -13.39 -4.69 -7.66
C ASP A 275 -12.03 -5.08 -8.26
N ALA A 276 -10.94 -4.98 -7.49
CA ALA A 276 -9.60 -5.27 -8.01
C ALA A 276 -9.34 -6.76 -8.24
N CYS A 277 -9.80 -7.63 -7.33
CA CYS A 277 -9.58 -9.08 -7.39
C CYS A 277 -10.74 -9.85 -7.99
N GLN A 278 -11.92 -9.23 -8.06
CA GLN A 278 -13.14 -9.75 -8.66
C GLN A 278 -13.62 -11.01 -7.97
N ILE A 279 -13.54 -10.95 -6.65
CA ILE A 279 -14.04 -11.97 -5.75
C ILE A 279 -15.12 -11.36 -4.87
N HIS A 280 -16.10 -12.19 -4.56
CA HIS A 280 -16.98 -12.00 -3.42
C HIS A 280 -16.40 -12.78 -2.26
N PHE A 281 -16.40 -12.18 -1.07
CA PHE A 281 -15.97 -12.84 0.15
C PHE A 281 -16.81 -12.37 1.32
N ASP A 282 -16.99 -13.26 2.28
CA ASP A 282 -17.66 -12.95 3.54
C ASP A 282 -16.79 -11.97 4.33
N THR A 283 -17.41 -10.89 4.79
CA THR A 283 -16.77 -9.88 5.63
C THR A 283 -16.56 -10.45 7.02
N ASP A 284 -15.33 -10.84 7.33
CA ASP A 284 -14.90 -11.24 8.66
C ASP A 284 -14.32 -10.00 9.36
N PHE A 285 -14.96 -9.54 10.44
CA PHE A 285 -14.51 -8.36 11.17
C PHE A 285 -13.09 -8.51 11.72
N ALA A 286 -12.70 -9.71 12.13
CA ALA A 286 -11.43 -9.98 12.75
C ALA A 286 -10.26 -9.96 11.75
N GLN A 287 -10.50 -10.42 10.51
CA GLN A 287 -9.47 -10.64 9.50
C GLN A 287 -9.47 -9.61 8.36
N HIS A 288 -10.64 -9.10 7.99
CA HIS A 288 -10.82 -8.23 6.83
C HIS A 288 -11.00 -6.76 7.20
N VAL A 289 -11.49 -6.44 8.40
CA VAL A 289 -11.82 -5.06 8.76
C VAL A 289 -10.65 -4.38 9.49
N GLU A 290 -10.22 -3.23 8.98
CA GLU A 290 -9.14 -2.41 9.51
C GLU A 290 -9.64 -1.01 9.92
N ALA A 291 -9.24 -0.54 11.09
CA ALA A 291 -9.44 0.84 11.50
C ALA A 291 -8.41 1.77 10.85
N VAL A 292 -8.90 2.77 10.13
CA VAL A 292 -8.10 3.83 9.52
C VAL A 292 -8.59 5.20 9.99
N PHE A 293 -7.67 6.17 10.05
CA PHE A 293 -7.91 7.46 10.68
C PHE A 293 -7.64 8.60 9.69
N PRO A 294 -8.59 8.97 8.82
CA PRO A 294 -8.44 10.17 7.99
C PRO A 294 -8.38 11.45 8.85
N SER A 295 -7.78 12.52 8.33
CA SER A 295 -7.91 13.86 8.92
C SER A 295 -9.36 14.30 8.94
N ASN A 296 -9.83 14.85 10.07
CA ASN A 296 -11.18 15.40 10.12
C ASN A 296 -11.30 16.61 9.16
N PRO A 297 -12.33 16.68 8.29
CA PRO A 297 -12.44 17.73 7.27
C PRO A 297 -12.46 19.17 7.81
N ALA A 298 -12.95 19.37 9.04
CA ALA A 298 -12.94 20.68 9.67
C ALA A 298 -11.54 21.11 10.17
N VAL A 299 -10.61 20.17 10.32
CA VAL A 299 -9.19 20.45 10.57
C VAL A 299 -8.44 20.58 9.26
N ARG A 300 -8.64 19.63 8.33
CA ARG A 300 -7.96 19.60 7.05
C ARG A 300 -8.84 18.88 6.02
N PRO A 301 -9.37 19.58 4.99
CA PRO A 301 -10.31 19.01 4.05
C PRO A 301 -9.58 18.20 2.97
N VAL A 302 -9.17 16.98 3.32
CA VAL A 302 -8.56 16.02 2.40
C VAL A 302 -9.56 14.90 2.14
N GLU A 303 -9.76 14.57 0.86
CA GLU A 303 -10.65 13.49 0.45
C GLU A 303 -10.02 12.13 0.73
N THR A 304 -10.78 11.23 1.34
CA THR A 304 -10.40 9.83 1.47
C THR A 304 -10.55 9.12 0.12
N ALA A 305 -9.43 8.69 -0.47
CA ALA A 305 -9.43 7.91 -1.71
C ALA A 305 -8.94 6.48 -1.46
N LEU A 306 -9.61 5.50 -2.08
CA LEU A 306 -9.10 4.14 -2.18
C LEU A 306 -8.02 4.11 -3.26
N TYR A 307 -6.81 3.72 -2.89
CA TYR A 307 -5.71 3.63 -3.82
C TYR A 307 -5.76 2.36 -4.68
N CYS A 308 -5.26 2.54 -5.89
CA CYS A 308 -5.23 1.55 -6.95
C CYS A 308 -4.27 0.39 -6.60
N ALA A 309 -4.78 -0.85 -6.65
CA ALA A 309 -3.97 -2.07 -6.52
C ALA A 309 -2.96 -2.29 -7.67
N SER A 310 -2.93 -1.46 -8.72
CA SER A 310 -1.96 -1.62 -9.82
C SER A 310 -0.58 -1.04 -9.51
N SER A 311 -0.46 -0.13 -8.53
CA SER A 311 0.81 0.49 -8.18
C SER A 311 1.50 -0.34 -7.09
N PRO A 312 2.72 -0.86 -7.32
CA PRO A 312 3.40 -1.76 -6.37
C PRO A 312 3.65 -1.13 -4.99
N ALA A 313 3.70 0.20 -4.88
CA ALA A 313 3.79 0.87 -3.59
C ALA A 313 2.64 0.56 -2.62
N PHE A 314 1.45 0.22 -3.15
CA PHE A 314 0.28 -0.19 -2.35
C PHE A 314 0.18 -1.71 -2.16
N LEU A 315 1.05 -2.48 -2.83
CA LEU A 315 1.19 -3.92 -2.70
C LEU A 315 2.61 -4.28 -2.22
N PRO A 316 3.07 -3.76 -1.06
CA PRO A 316 4.45 -3.97 -0.59
C PRO A 316 4.80 -5.44 -0.30
N HIS A 317 3.82 -6.35 -0.32
CA HIS A 317 4.05 -7.79 -0.20
C HIS A 317 4.24 -8.48 -1.56
N VAL A 318 3.97 -7.82 -2.69
CA VAL A 318 4.08 -8.40 -4.04
C VAL A 318 5.41 -7.99 -4.66
N MET A 319 6.34 -8.94 -4.71
CA MET A 319 7.71 -8.72 -5.19
C MET A 319 7.78 -8.68 -6.71
N ALA A 320 6.92 -9.45 -7.38
CA ALA A 320 6.90 -9.48 -8.83
C ALA A 320 5.50 -9.77 -9.36
N GLN A 321 5.19 -9.21 -10.53
CA GLN A 321 3.97 -9.50 -11.29
C GLN A 321 4.30 -9.54 -12.79
N LEU A 322 3.93 -10.63 -13.45
CA LEU A 322 4.14 -10.83 -14.89
C LEU A 322 2.84 -11.19 -15.59
N ARG A 323 2.65 -10.63 -16.78
CA ARG A 323 1.59 -11.05 -17.71
C ARG A 323 2.17 -12.08 -18.68
N MET A 324 1.61 -13.27 -18.69
CA MET A 324 2.06 -14.38 -19.51
C MET A 324 1.03 -14.71 -20.59
N LYS A 325 1.43 -14.67 -21.86
CA LYS A 325 0.60 -15.13 -22.97
C LYS A 325 0.39 -16.65 -22.91
N PRO A 326 -0.65 -17.19 -23.58
CA PRO A 326 -0.83 -18.64 -23.72
C PRO A 326 0.43 -19.32 -24.28
N GLY A 327 0.90 -20.37 -23.61
CA GLY A 327 2.11 -21.12 -24.00
C GLY A 327 3.44 -20.38 -23.81
N GLU A 328 3.45 -19.18 -23.23
CA GLU A 328 4.67 -18.39 -23.04
C GLU A 328 5.53 -18.94 -21.90
N THR A 329 6.84 -19.01 -22.13
CA THR A 329 7.84 -19.18 -21.07
C THR A 329 8.68 -17.92 -20.99
N ALA A 330 8.80 -17.35 -19.80
CA ALA A 330 9.62 -16.18 -19.52
C ALA A 330 10.64 -16.50 -18.43
N GLU A 331 11.87 -16.02 -18.63
CA GLU A 331 12.92 -16.03 -17.60
C GLU A 331 13.22 -14.60 -17.17
N ARG A 332 13.30 -14.37 -15.86
CA ARG A 332 13.63 -13.08 -15.26
C ARG A 332 14.55 -13.27 -14.07
N GLU A 333 15.28 -12.22 -13.71
CA GLU A 333 16.03 -12.16 -12.46
C GLU A 333 15.17 -11.54 -11.38
N VAL A 334 15.16 -12.14 -10.19
CA VAL A 334 14.46 -11.64 -9.01
C VAL A 334 15.33 -11.86 -7.77
N GLU A 335 15.22 -10.94 -6.82
CA GLU A 335 15.82 -11.08 -5.50
C GLU A 335 14.74 -11.55 -4.53
N LEU A 336 14.95 -12.72 -3.94
CA LEU A 336 13.99 -13.35 -3.04
C LEU A 336 14.53 -13.36 -1.61
N PRO A 337 13.68 -13.08 -0.61
CA PRO A 337 14.04 -13.32 0.78
C PRO A 337 13.99 -14.83 1.08
N ALA A 338 14.65 -15.23 2.16
CA ALA A 338 14.34 -16.49 2.82
C ALA A 338 12.98 -16.39 3.55
N GLY A 339 12.34 -17.53 3.77
CA GLY A 339 11.05 -17.64 4.45
C GLY A 339 9.90 -18.05 3.52
N PRO A 340 8.64 -17.86 3.96
CA PRO A 340 7.48 -18.30 3.22
C PRO A 340 7.18 -17.36 2.04
N LEU A 341 7.04 -17.95 0.86
CA LEU A 341 6.58 -17.29 -0.36
C LEU A 341 5.25 -17.86 -0.81
N HIS A 342 4.44 -17.01 -1.43
CA HIS A 342 3.19 -17.37 -2.07
C HIS A 342 3.24 -16.93 -3.53
N ALA A 343 2.87 -17.80 -4.47
CA ALA A 343 2.57 -17.36 -5.83
C ALA A 343 1.11 -17.61 -6.15
N ARG A 344 0.47 -16.67 -6.84
CA ARG A 344 -0.94 -16.74 -7.23
C ARG A 344 -1.19 -16.15 -8.59
N THR A 345 -2.34 -16.44 -9.16
CA THR A 345 -2.81 -15.82 -10.40
C THR A 345 -3.88 -14.77 -10.16
N LEU A 346 -3.94 -13.77 -11.05
CA LEU A 346 -5.03 -12.79 -11.09
C LEU A 346 -6.09 -13.24 -12.11
N GLY A 347 -7.36 -13.21 -11.73
CA GLY A 347 -8.50 -13.52 -12.61
C GLY A 347 -8.71 -15.01 -12.90
N VAL A 348 -7.75 -15.87 -12.57
CA VAL A 348 -7.87 -17.35 -12.61
C VAL A 348 -7.55 -17.88 -11.22
N GLN A 349 -8.36 -18.81 -10.72
CA GLN A 349 -8.09 -19.47 -9.43
C GLN A 349 -6.81 -20.32 -9.52
N GLY A 350 -5.89 -20.10 -8.59
CA GLY A 350 -4.63 -20.80 -8.54
C GLY A 350 -3.65 -20.10 -7.61
N GLY A 351 -3.08 -20.86 -6.68
CA GLY A 351 -2.02 -20.40 -5.81
C GLY A 351 -1.23 -21.58 -5.25
N ALA A 352 0.00 -21.33 -4.86
CA ALA A 352 0.85 -22.30 -4.18
C ALA A 352 1.80 -21.56 -3.23
N ASP A 353 2.16 -22.26 -2.16
CA ASP A 353 3.11 -21.78 -1.17
C ASP A 353 4.42 -22.57 -1.27
N VAL A 354 5.52 -21.91 -0.90
CA VAL A 354 6.82 -22.56 -0.74
C VAL A 354 7.57 -21.91 0.43
N GLU A 355 8.20 -22.73 1.26
CA GLU A 355 9.11 -22.26 2.31
C GLU A 355 10.55 -22.30 1.77
N LEU A 356 11.23 -21.15 1.72
CA LEU A 356 12.61 -21.06 1.27
C LEU A 356 13.56 -20.96 2.46
N ALA A 357 14.41 -21.97 2.66
CA ALA A 357 15.48 -21.88 3.65
C ALA A 357 16.54 -20.82 3.27
N ALA A 358 16.79 -20.67 1.97
CA ALA A 358 17.67 -19.67 1.36
C ALA A 358 17.16 -19.37 -0.07
N PRO A 359 17.58 -18.25 -0.70
CA PRO A 359 17.20 -17.94 -2.08
C PRO A 359 17.68 -19.03 -3.05
N PRO A 360 16.81 -19.62 -3.90
CA PRO A 360 17.20 -20.69 -4.81
C PRO A 360 17.90 -20.16 -6.06
N ALA A 361 18.74 -20.97 -6.70
CA ALA A 361 19.36 -20.60 -7.98
C ALA A 361 18.31 -20.41 -9.08
N VAL A 362 17.30 -21.28 -9.10
CA VAL A 362 16.15 -21.19 -9.99
C VAL A 362 14.86 -21.34 -9.18
N LEU A 363 13.88 -20.48 -9.44
CA LEU A 363 12.51 -20.67 -8.97
C LEU A 363 11.61 -20.87 -10.19
N ARG A 364 11.06 -22.07 -10.35
CA ARG A 364 10.15 -22.39 -11.45
C ARG A 364 8.70 -22.27 -11.02
N VAL A 365 7.90 -21.55 -11.78
CA VAL A 365 6.46 -21.42 -11.60
C VAL A 365 5.74 -21.87 -12.87
N THR A 366 4.94 -22.92 -12.79
CA THR A 366 4.15 -23.43 -13.93
C THR A 366 2.66 -23.18 -13.67
N LEU A 367 2.03 -22.47 -14.61
CA LEU A 367 0.60 -22.17 -14.64
C LEU A 367 -0.08 -23.20 -15.55
N GLY A 368 -0.63 -24.26 -14.98
CA GLY A 368 -1.38 -25.32 -15.68
C GLY A 368 -2.78 -25.45 -15.09
N ASP A 369 -3.28 -26.68 -14.93
CA ASP A 369 -4.56 -26.94 -14.24
C ASP A 369 -4.57 -26.39 -12.80
N GLY A 370 -3.40 -26.31 -12.18
CA GLY A 370 -3.13 -25.57 -10.95
C GLY A 370 -1.93 -24.62 -11.11
N LEU A 371 -1.46 -24.08 -9.99
CA LEU A 371 -0.19 -23.38 -9.93
C LEU A 371 0.80 -24.27 -9.17
N THR A 372 2.02 -24.41 -9.68
CA THR A 372 3.10 -25.12 -8.98
C THR A 372 4.32 -24.23 -8.84
N ILE A 373 5.04 -24.36 -7.73
CA ILE A 373 6.30 -23.65 -7.46
C ILE A 373 7.36 -24.68 -7.11
N THR A 374 8.51 -24.64 -7.78
CA THR A 374 9.63 -25.55 -7.55
C THR A 374 10.92 -24.75 -7.40
N PRO A 375 11.53 -24.69 -6.20
CA PRO A 375 12.86 -24.14 -6.01
C PRO A 375 13.93 -25.17 -6.39
N GLU A 376 14.99 -24.74 -7.07
CA GLU A 376 16.11 -25.58 -7.50
C GLU A 376 17.45 -24.91 -7.16
N GLY A 377 18.33 -25.64 -6.47
CA GLY A 377 19.66 -25.16 -6.08
C GLY A 377 19.63 -23.99 -5.09
N GLU A 378 20.80 -23.40 -4.84
CA GLU A 378 20.99 -22.23 -3.97
C GLU A 378 21.67 -21.12 -4.79
N ALA A 379 21.14 -19.90 -4.71
CA ALA A 379 21.66 -18.75 -5.45
C ALA A 379 22.81 -18.06 -4.70
N ASP A 380 23.75 -17.50 -5.46
CA ASP A 380 24.67 -16.47 -4.97
C ASP A 380 24.07 -15.08 -5.22
N GLY A 381 23.01 -14.75 -4.48
CA GLY A 381 22.36 -13.43 -4.44
C GLY A 381 21.15 -13.23 -5.36
N VAL A 382 21.18 -13.73 -6.62
CA VAL A 382 20.08 -13.52 -7.59
C VAL A 382 19.44 -14.85 -7.98
N THR A 383 18.10 -14.93 -7.88
CA THR A 383 17.33 -16.08 -8.32
C THR A 383 16.89 -15.90 -9.77
N ARG A 384 17.06 -16.93 -10.59
CA ARG A 384 16.43 -17.00 -11.92
C ARG A 384 14.99 -17.49 -11.78
N TRP A 385 14.03 -16.59 -11.97
CA TRP A 385 12.60 -16.90 -11.96
C TRP A 385 12.13 -17.30 -13.36
N VAL A 386 11.69 -18.55 -13.48
CA VAL A 386 11.19 -19.12 -14.73
C VAL A 386 9.70 -19.33 -14.61
N VAL A 387 8.91 -18.62 -15.42
CA VAL A 387 7.46 -18.73 -15.44
C VAL A 387 7.04 -19.37 -16.75
N GLU A 388 6.27 -20.44 -16.68
CA GLU A 388 5.65 -21.10 -17.82
C GLU A 388 4.13 -20.99 -17.71
N ASN A 389 3.48 -20.42 -18.73
CA ASN A 389 2.03 -20.46 -18.85
C ASN A 389 1.61 -21.60 -19.78
N ALA A 390 1.31 -22.76 -19.22
CA ALA A 390 0.83 -23.92 -19.95
C ALA A 390 -0.68 -23.86 -20.28
N ARG A 391 -1.37 -22.78 -19.89
CA ARG A 391 -2.79 -22.55 -20.20
C ARG A 391 -2.97 -21.98 -21.61
N ASP A 392 -4.19 -22.10 -22.12
CA ASP A 392 -4.65 -21.51 -23.38
C ASP A 392 -5.13 -20.05 -23.24
N VAL A 393 -5.08 -19.49 -22.02
CA VAL A 393 -5.48 -18.11 -21.68
C VAL A 393 -4.32 -17.28 -21.15
N GLU A 394 -4.32 -15.98 -21.45
CA GLU A 394 -3.39 -15.03 -20.84
C GLU A 394 -3.60 -15.02 -19.32
N THR A 395 -2.52 -15.23 -18.58
CA THR A 395 -2.57 -15.31 -17.11
C THR A 395 -1.57 -14.34 -16.51
N THR A 396 -2.00 -13.56 -15.51
CA THR A 396 -1.08 -12.75 -14.71
C THR A 396 -0.68 -13.54 -13.47
N VAL A 397 0.62 -13.72 -13.23
CA VAL A 397 1.16 -14.35 -12.03
C VAL A 397 1.77 -13.30 -11.10
N LEU A 398 1.55 -13.46 -9.81
CA LEU A 398 2.12 -12.64 -8.74
C LEU A 398 2.98 -13.53 -7.85
N LEU A 399 4.12 -13.00 -7.41
CA LEU A 399 5.01 -13.61 -6.43
C LEU A 399 5.07 -12.73 -5.20
N GLU A 400 4.76 -13.29 -4.04
CA GLU A 400 4.50 -12.56 -2.80
C GLU A 400 5.34 -13.11 -1.64
N ARG A 401 5.71 -12.19 -0.73
CA ARG A 401 6.26 -12.52 0.59
C ARG A 401 5.10 -12.81 1.55
N ALA A 402 4.98 -14.05 2.02
CA ALA A 402 3.81 -14.47 2.80
C ALA A 402 3.87 -13.99 4.28
N GLY A 403 5.07 -13.79 4.83
CA GLY A 403 5.28 -13.42 6.24
C GLY A 403 5.11 -11.94 6.60
N TRP A 404 4.75 -11.07 5.65
CA TRP A 404 4.58 -9.65 5.95
C TRP A 404 3.17 -9.36 6.48
N ALA A 405 3.07 -9.14 7.79
CA ALA A 405 1.89 -8.54 8.41
C ALA A 405 1.90 -7.05 8.08
N ALA A 406 0.88 -6.59 7.35
CA ALA A 406 0.65 -5.17 7.21
C ALA A 406 0.52 -4.56 8.62
N ASP A 407 1.02 -3.33 8.83
CA ASP A 407 0.78 -2.55 10.06
C ASP A 407 -0.69 -2.12 10.19
N ALA A 408 -1.60 -3.06 9.97
CA ALA A 408 -3.02 -2.90 10.01
C ALA A 408 -3.51 -2.98 11.45
N VAL A 409 -4.42 -2.08 11.80
CA VAL A 409 -5.15 -2.17 13.06
C VAL A 409 -6.44 -2.93 12.78
N LEU A 410 -6.33 -4.26 12.73
CA LEU A 410 -7.48 -5.14 12.45
C LEU A 410 -8.54 -5.08 13.56
N GLY A 411 -9.77 -5.46 13.24
CA GLY A 411 -10.90 -5.46 14.18
C GLY A 411 -10.62 -6.21 15.49
N THR A 412 -9.89 -7.33 15.44
CA THR A 412 -9.43 -8.06 16.64
C THR A 412 -8.58 -7.20 17.57
N VAL A 413 -7.69 -6.40 17.01
CA VAL A 413 -6.80 -5.53 17.78
C VAL A 413 -7.62 -4.41 18.40
N VAL A 414 -8.44 -3.71 17.61
CA VAL A 414 -9.25 -2.58 18.08
C VAL A 414 -10.23 -3.01 19.17
N ALA A 415 -10.93 -4.13 18.99
CA ALA A 415 -11.89 -4.65 19.98
C ALA A 415 -11.23 -5.09 21.29
N SER A 416 -9.90 -5.33 21.29
CA SER A 416 -9.15 -5.64 22.50
C SER A 416 -8.59 -4.41 23.24
N PHE A 417 -8.77 -3.20 22.70
CA PHE A 417 -8.31 -1.95 23.32
C PHE A 417 -9.38 -1.38 24.26
N PRO A 418 -9.08 -1.20 25.56
CA PRO A 418 -10.04 -0.63 26.52
C PRO A 418 -10.59 0.73 26.07
N GLU A 419 -9.73 1.60 25.53
CA GLU A 419 -10.11 2.93 25.08
C GLU A 419 -11.10 2.89 23.93
N PHE A 420 -11.04 1.87 23.06
CA PHE A 420 -12.04 1.71 22.01
C PHE A 420 -13.40 1.35 22.60
N VAL A 421 -13.44 0.36 23.50
CA VAL A 421 -14.66 -0.09 24.17
C VAL A 421 -15.33 1.06 24.95
N ASP A 422 -14.53 1.89 25.62
CA ASP A 422 -15.03 3.00 26.42
C ASP A 422 -15.49 4.21 25.58
N LEU A 423 -14.71 4.60 24.57
CA LEU A 423 -14.96 5.83 23.79
C LEU A 423 -15.94 5.62 22.63
N PHE A 424 -16.06 4.38 22.13
CA PHE A 424 -16.84 4.03 20.94
C PHE A 424 -17.86 2.92 21.23
N ALA A 425 -18.47 2.93 22.42
CA ALA A 425 -19.42 1.91 22.87
C ALA A 425 -20.65 1.72 21.94
N THR A 426 -20.93 2.66 21.04
CA THR A 426 -21.99 2.56 20.03
C THR A 426 -21.55 1.89 18.73
N GLU A 427 -20.26 1.68 18.52
CA GLU A 427 -19.73 0.94 17.37
C GLU A 427 -19.97 -0.56 17.58
N ALA A 428 -20.97 -1.10 16.89
CA ALA A 428 -21.26 -2.53 16.85
C ALA A 428 -21.43 -2.97 15.39
N PRO A 429 -20.88 -4.13 14.98
CA PRO A 429 -21.12 -4.66 13.63
C PRO A 429 -22.61 -4.87 13.34
N ALA A 430 -23.00 -4.73 12.07
CA ALA A 430 -24.35 -5.02 11.62
C ALA A 430 -24.76 -6.47 11.97
N SER A 431 -26.07 -6.71 12.13
CA SER A 431 -26.55 -8.07 12.39
C SER A 431 -26.21 -8.99 11.21
N GLY A 432 -25.56 -10.13 11.49
CA GLY A 432 -25.19 -11.12 10.47
C GLY A 432 -23.74 -11.05 10.01
N VAL A 433 -23.00 -9.98 10.36
CA VAL A 433 -21.54 -9.95 10.20
C VAL A 433 -20.90 -10.90 11.22
N ASP A 434 -20.12 -11.87 10.72
CA ASP A 434 -19.47 -12.88 11.55
C ASP A 434 -18.42 -12.22 12.46
N LEU A 435 -18.78 -12.03 13.73
CA LEU A 435 -17.85 -11.74 14.82
C LEU A 435 -17.14 -13.03 15.24
N ARG A 436 -16.40 -13.63 14.30
CA ARG A 436 -15.50 -14.72 14.64
C ARG A 436 -14.35 -14.13 15.44
N VAL A 437 -14.43 -14.23 16.76
CA VAL A 437 -13.33 -13.85 17.64
C VAL A 437 -12.15 -14.73 17.25
N GLY A 438 -11.16 -14.12 16.59
CA GLY A 438 -9.87 -14.77 16.34
C GLY A 438 -9.24 -15.25 17.65
N HIS A 439 -8.23 -16.10 17.58
CA HIS A 439 -7.57 -16.60 18.78
C HIS A 439 -6.87 -15.47 19.55
N LEU A 440 -7.53 -14.92 20.58
CA LEU A 440 -6.94 -13.99 21.53
C LEU A 440 -6.30 -14.81 22.66
N ALA A 441 -4.98 -14.86 22.69
CA ALA A 441 -4.25 -15.46 23.80
C ALA A 441 -4.24 -14.49 25.00
N LEU A 442 -5.09 -14.76 25.99
CA LEU A 442 -5.07 -14.05 27.27
C LEU A 442 -4.07 -14.73 28.20
N LEU A 443 -2.94 -14.07 28.46
CA LEU A 443 -2.00 -14.50 29.48
C LEU A 443 -2.47 -14.00 30.85
N PHE A 444 -3.01 -14.91 31.66
CA PHE A 444 -3.21 -14.67 33.08
C PHE A 444 -1.92 -15.00 33.81
N SER A 445 -1.13 -13.98 34.17
CA SER A 445 -0.06 -14.15 35.15
C SER A 445 -0.61 -13.83 36.52
N ASP A 446 -0.70 -14.85 37.37
CA ASP A 446 -0.95 -14.64 38.79
C ASP A 446 0.36 -14.30 39.50
N LEU A 447 0.33 -13.34 40.43
CA LEU A 447 1.42 -13.14 41.36
C LEU A 447 1.39 -14.29 42.36
N VAL A 448 2.48 -15.05 42.50
CA VAL A 448 2.54 -16.19 43.43
C VAL A 448 2.10 -15.75 44.83
N GLY A 449 0.98 -16.29 45.30
CA GLY A 449 0.42 -15.99 46.62
C GLY A 449 -0.55 -14.80 46.68
N SER A 450 -1.01 -14.27 45.54
CA SER A 450 -1.99 -13.18 45.48
C SER A 450 -3.29 -13.56 46.20
N THR A 451 -3.83 -14.76 45.99
CA THR A 451 -5.06 -15.22 46.65
C THR A 451 -4.90 -15.23 48.17
N ALA A 452 -3.78 -15.74 48.68
CA ALA A 452 -3.48 -15.72 50.10
C ALA A 452 -3.24 -14.31 50.65
N LEU A 453 -2.76 -13.37 49.82
CA LEU A 453 -2.65 -11.96 50.18
C LEU A 453 -4.03 -11.30 50.28
N TYR A 454 -4.87 -11.46 49.25
CA TYR A 454 -6.25 -10.94 49.22
C TYR A 454 -7.08 -11.46 50.41
N GLU A 455 -7.01 -12.76 50.70
CA GLU A 455 -7.67 -13.37 51.86
C GLU A 455 -7.16 -12.82 53.20
N ARG A 456 -5.87 -12.48 53.30
CA ARG A 456 -5.26 -12.03 54.56
C ARG A 456 -5.50 -10.55 54.84
N VAL A 457 -5.42 -9.68 53.84
CA VAL A 457 -5.48 -8.23 54.05
C VAL A 457 -6.77 -7.57 53.55
N GLY A 458 -7.58 -8.30 52.78
CA GLY A 458 -8.78 -7.80 52.12
C GLY A 458 -8.47 -7.00 50.86
N ASP A 459 -9.36 -7.07 49.88
CA ASP A 459 -9.19 -6.51 48.53
C ASP A 459 -8.67 -5.07 48.53
N SER A 460 -9.30 -4.20 49.32
CA SER A 460 -8.97 -2.77 49.37
C SER A 460 -7.59 -2.44 49.92
N ARG A 461 -6.98 -3.32 50.74
CA ARG A 461 -5.58 -3.16 51.20
C ARG A 461 -4.59 -3.86 50.28
N ALA A 462 -4.97 -4.96 49.66
CA ALA A 462 -4.11 -5.70 48.73
C ALA A 462 -3.78 -4.87 47.48
N PHE A 463 -4.73 -4.05 46.99
CA PHE A 463 -4.48 -3.13 45.87
C PHE A 463 -3.57 -1.94 46.20
N ALA A 464 -3.24 -1.72 47.48
CA ALA A 464 -2.38 -0.62 47.93
C ALA A 464 -0.94 -1.07 48.26
N ILE A 465 -0.64 -2.37 48.09
CA ILE A 465 0.68 -3.00 48.25
C ILE A 465 1.20 -3.31 46.85
#